data_AF-A0A6H9V5U4-F1
#
_entry.id   AF-A0A6H9V5U4-F1
#
_cell.length_a   1.000
_cell.length_b   1.000
_cell.length_c   1.000
_cell.angle_alpha   90.00
_cell.angle_beta   90.00
_cell.angle_gamma   90.00
#
_symmetry.space_group_name_H-M   'P 1'
#
loop_
_entity.id
_entity.type
_entity.pdbx_description
1 polymer ?
#
loop_
_entity_poly.entity_id
_entity_poly.type
_entity_poly.pdbx_seq_one_letter_code
_entity_poly.pdbx_strand_id
1 'polypeptide(L)'
;MTTRVEITAEQLPEQLRPLLAAYLEARGQAADAFNDQRVAPVRGKHLLQAPLDEANRKAGEAHAALLEGTREHPLEMRQHAHAKFAAAVERAREHLQAAEAELRAAAGFAAVHGSVRDGKPCVNLERGQESPGRKAAMFARGLVQDAAGSLPDAVD
;
A
#
# COMPACT_ATOMS: atom_id res chain seq x y z
N MET A 1 -10.41 0.78 17.57
CA MET A 1 -10.11 1.36 16.25
C MET A 1 -10.68 0.41 15.21
N THR A 2 -11.68 0.84 14.43
CA THR A 2 -12.18 0.05 13.29
C THR A 2 -11.32 0.38 12.09
N THR A 3 -10.43 -0.53 11.70
CA THR A 3 -9.63 -0.42 10.49
C THR A 3 -10.58 -0.37 9.30
N ARG A 4 -10.71 0.81 8.69
CA ARG A 4 -11.56 0.99 7.51
C ARG A 4 -10.75 0.49 6.31
N VAL A 5 -11.07 -0.72 5.86
CA VAL A 5 -10.48 -1.29 4.64
C VAL A 5 -11.18 -0.64 3.44
N GLU A 6 -10.51 0.32 2.81
CA GLU A 6 -10.98 0.94 1.57
C GLU A 6 -10.42 0.15 0.38
N ILE A 7 -11.31 -0.40 -0.44
CA ILE A 7 -10.92 -1.12 -1.65
C ILE A 7 -10.41 -0.12 -2.68
N THR A 8 -9.16 -0.27 -3.12
CA THR A 8 -8.58 0.53 -4.20
C THR A 8 -8.73 -0.16 -5.55
N ALA A 9 -8.74 0.62 -6.64
CA ALA A 9 -8.90 0.06 -7.99
C ALA A 9 -7.82 -0.97 -8.36
N GLU A 10 -6.63 -0.87 -7.78
CA GLU A 10 -5.52 -1.79 -8.01
C GLU A 10 -5.72 -3.17 -7.36
N GLN A 11 -6.59 -3.25 -6.36
CA GLN A 11 -6.95 -4.48 -5.65
C GLN A 11 -8.01 -5.30 -6.39
N LEU A 12 -8.61 -4.75 -7.45
CA LEU A 12 -9.60 -5.42 -8.27
C LEU A 12 -9.05 -5.85 -9.65
N PRO A 13 -9.57 -6.96 -10.20
CA PRO A 13 -9.42 -7.31 -11.61
C PRO A 13 -9.89 -6.18 -12.52
N GLU A 14 -9.31 -6.10 -13.72
CA GLU A 14 -9.59 -5.04 -14.69
C GLU A 14 -11.08 -4.91 -15.04
N GLN A 15 -11.80 -6.03 -15.08
CA GLN A 15 -13.22 -6.12 -15.39
C GLN A 15 -14.10 -5.41 -14.34
N LEU A 16 -13.66 -5.36 -13.08
CA LEU A 16 -14.41 -4.78 -11.97
C LEU A 16 -14.03 -3.32 -11.69
N ARG A 17 -12.93 -2.82 -12.25
CA ARG A 17 -12.48 -1.42 -12.05
C ARG A 17 -13.50 -0.39 -12.54
N PRO A 18 -14.16 -0.54 -13.70
CA PRO A 18 -15.20 0.39 -14.14
C PRO A 18 -16.39 0.42 -13.18
N LEU A 19 -16.79 -0.73 -12.61
CA LEU A 19 -17.88 -0.81 -11.64
C LEU A 19 -17.52 -0.12 -10.33
N LEU A 20 -16.27 -0.30 -9.85
CA LEU A 20 -15.79 0.43 -8.67
C LEU A 20 -15.75 1.94 -8.93
N ALA A 21 -15.29 2.38 -10.11
CA ALA A 21 -15.26 3.80 -10.46
C ALA A 21 -16.68 4.41 -10.46
N ALA A 22 -17.65 3.73 -11.09
CA ALA A 22 -19.04 4.15 -11.09
C ALA A 22 -19.64 4.23 -9.66
N TYR A 23 -19.32 3.27 -8.79
CA TYR A 23 -19.72 3.31 -7.39
C TYR A 23 -19.10 4.48 -6.63
N LEU A 24 -17.79 4.72 -6.79
CA LEU A 24 -17.11 5.83 -6.11
C LEU A 24 -17.64 7.18 -6.57
N GLU A 25 -17.92 7.34 -7.87
CA GLU A 25 -18.54 8.55 -8.42
C GLU A 25 -19.94 8.76 -7.86
N ALA A 26 -20.81 7.75 -7.90
CA ALA A 26 -22.17 7.84 -7.37
C ALA A 26 -22.19 8.11 -5.86
N ARG A 27 -21.24 7.52 -5.12
CA ARG A 27 -21.06 7.77 -3.68
C ARG A 27 -20.58 9.20 -3.41
N GLY A 28 -19.70 9.74 -4.25
CA GLY A 28 -19.27 11.14 -4.19
C GLY A 28 -20.46 12.09 -4.39
N GLN A 29 -21.25 11.86 -5.42
CA GLN A 29 -22.47 12.63 -5.70
C GLN A 29 -23.48 12.58 -4.54
N ALA A 30 -23.67 11.42 -3.91
CA ALA A 30 -24.53 11.28 -2.74
C ALA A 30 -23.99 12.05 -1.52
N ALA A 31 -22.67 12.04 -1.31
CA ALA A 31 -22.03 12.80 -0.24
C ALA A 31 -22.15 14.31 -0.46
N ASP A 32 -22.00 14.77 -1.71
CA ASP A 32 -22.16 16.18 -2.08
C ASP A 32 -23.62 16.63 -1.88
N ALA A 33 -24.59 15.85 -2.37
CA ALA A 33 -26.01 16.14 -2.17
C ALA A 33 -26.41 16.17 -0.68
N PHE A 34 -25.83 15.28 0.13
CA PHE A 34 -26.02 15.29 1.58
C PHE A 34 -25.44 16.54 2.23
N ASN A 35 -24.24 16.95 1.82
CA ASN A 35 -23.60 18.17 2.31
C ASN A 35 -24.41 19.41 1.96
N ASP A 36 -24.92 19.50 0.73
CA ASP A 36 -25.77 20.61 0.27
C ASP A 36 -27.04 20.71 1.12
N GLN A 37 -27.72 19.59 1.37
CA GLN A 37 -28.90 19.58 2.23
C GLN A 37 -28.57 19.95 3.69
N ARG A 38 -27.41 19.50 4.19
CA ARG A 38 -26.96 19.77 5.57
C ARG A 38 -26.75 21.27 5.79
N VAL A 39 -26.07 21.94 4.87
CA VAL A 39 -25.69 23.37 4.95
C VAL A 39 -26.84 24.30 4.52
N ALA A 40 -27.80 23.80 3.74
CA ALA A 40 -28.93 24.60 3.29
C ALA A 40 -29.77 25.20 4.44
N PRO A 41 -30.33 26.41 4.25
CA PRO A 41 -31.26 27.01 5.20
C PRO A 41 -32.53 26.14 5.35
N VAL A 42 -33.12 26.10 6.56
CA VAL A 42 -34.25 25.22 6.90
C VAL A 42 -35.38 25.28 5.87
N ARG A 43 -35.70 26.47 5.36
CA ARG A 43 -36.75 26.66 4.35
C ARG A 43 -36.44 26.03 2.99
N GLY A 44 -35.16 25.82 2.64
CA GLY A 44 -34.75 25.23 1.35
C GLY A 44 -34.49 23.72 1.40
N LYS A 45 -34.42 23.10 2.59
CA LYS A 45 -34.05 21.68 2.74
C LYS A 45 -35.00 20.71 2.04
N HIS A 46 -36.30 21.02 2.03
CA HIS A 46 -37.32 20.18 1.39
C HIS A 46 -37.16 20.08 -0.13
N LEU A 47 -36.60 21.12 -0.77
CA LEU A 47 -36.31 21.12 -2.21
C LEU A 47 -35.12 20.22 -2.57
N LEU A 48 -34.22 20.00 -1.60
CA LEU A 48 -33.00 19.19 -1.76
C LEU A 48 -33.19 17.73 -1.37
N GLN A 49 -34.35 17.38 -0.78
CA GLN A 49 -34.64 15.99 -0.39
C GLN A 49 -34.73 15.06 -1.60
N ALA A 50 -35.46 15.46 -2.66
CA ALA A 50 -35.61 14.61 -3.84
C ALA A 50 -34.28 14.36 -4.59
N PRO A 51 -33.40 15.37 -4.82
CA PRO A 51 -32.05 15.15 -5.33
C PRO A 51 -31.20 14.22 -4.45
N LEU A 52 -31.27 14.36 -3.12
CA LEU A 52 -30.55 13.49 -2.19
C LEU A 52 -31.02 12.03 -2.29
N ASP A 53 -32.34 11.81 -2.31
CA ASP A 53 -32.92 10.47 -2.42
C ASP A 53 -32.56 9.82 -3.76
N GLU A 54 -32.54 10.59 -4.85
CA GLU A 54 -32.10 10.10 -6.15
C GLU A 54 -30.61 9.72 -6.16
N ALA A 55 -29.75 10.55 -5.58
CA ALA A 55 -28.31 10.28 -5.49
C ALA A 55 -28.03 9.05 -4.63
N ASN A 56 -28.71 8.89 -3.49
CA ASN A 56 -28.62 7.72 -2.64
C ASN A 56 -29.08 6.44 -3.35
N ARG A 57 -30.16 6.51 -4.13
CA ARG A 57 -30.63 5.38 -4.94
C ARG A 57 -29.59 4.98 -5.99
N LYS A 58 -29.03 5.92 -6.74
CA LYS A 58 -27.97 5.67 -7.73
C LYS A 58 -26.73 5.04 -7.08
N ALA A 59 -26.32 5.52 -5.91
CA ALA A 59 -25.22 4.92 -5.16
C ALA A 59 -25.54 3.48 -4.71
N GLY A 60 -26.79 3.21 -4.32
CA GLY A 60 -27.27 1.86 -3.99
C GLY A 60 -27.27 0.91 -5.20
N GLU A 61 -27.75 1.37 -6.35
CA GLU A 61 -27.74 0.62 -7.62
C GLU A 61 -26.31 0.32 -8.08
N ALA A 62 -25.41 1.30 -8.04
CA ALA A 62 -24.00 1.11 -8.38
C ALA A 62 -23.29 0.13 -7.42
N HIS A 63 -23.63 0.18 -6.12
CA HIS A 63 -23.13 -0.78 -5.14
C HIS A 63 -23.63 -2.20 -5.42
N ALA A 64 -24.91 -2.37 -5.74
CA ALA A 64 -25.49 -3.65 -6.12
C ALA A 64 -24.81 -4.22 -7.38
N ALA A 65 -24.61 -3.39 -8.41
CA ALA A 65 -23.93 -3.79 -9.64
C ALA A 65 -22.47 -4.24 -9.38
N LEU A 66 -21.74 -3.56 -8.49
CA LEU A 66 -20.41 -3.99 -8.08
C LEU A 66 -20.44 -5.35 -7.37
N LEU A 67 -21.39 -5.57 -6.46
CA LEU A 67 -21.55 -6.86 -5.79
C LEU A 67 -21.91 -7.98 -6.76
N GLU A 68 -22.78 -7.72 -7.73
CA GLU A 68 -23.15 -8.70 -8.76
C GLU A 68 -21.95 -9.03 -9.65
N GLY A 69 -21.23 -8.02 -10.15
CA GLY A 69 -20.01 -8.25 -10.92
C GLY A 69 -18.96 -9.07 -10.15
N THR A 70 -18.78 -8.84 -8.85
CA THR A 70 -17.87 -9.68 -8.04
C THR A 70 -18.34 -11.14 -7.93
N ARG A 71 -19.65 -11.40 -7.95
CA ARG A 71 -20.22 -12.76 -7.91
C ARG A 71 -20.09 -13.48 -9.25
N GLU A 72 -20.13 -12.73 -10.35
CA GLU A 72 -19.98 -13.26 -11.71
C GLU A 72 -18.53 -13.63 -12.04
N HIS A 73 -17.55 -12.98 -11.38
CA HIS A 73 -16.12 -13.16 -11.65
C HIS A 73 -15.30 -13.70 -10.46
N PRO A 74 -15.69 -14.83 -9.82
CA PRO A 74 -15.01 -15.33 -8.64
C PRO A 74 -13.61 -15.90 -8.93
N LEU A 75 -13.38 -16.39 -10.15
CA LEU A 75 -12.10 -16.98 -10.54
C LEU A 75 -11.05 -15.90 -10.79
N GLU A 76 -11.44 -14.85 -11.52
CA GLU A 76 -10.59 -13.71 -11.86
C GLU A 76 -10.17 -12.95 -10.61
N MET A 77 -11.09 -12.79 -9.64
CA MET A 77 -10.75 -12.22 -8.33
C MET A 77 -9.69 -13.04 -7.60
N ARG A 78 -9.84 -14.38 -7.55
CA ARG A 78 -8.84 -15.26 -6.92
C ARG A 78 -7.50 -15.19 -7.66
N GLN A 79 -7.51 -15.25 -8.99
CA GLN A 79 -6.30 -15.17 -9.80
C GLN A 79 -5.57 -13.84 -9.61
N HIS A 80 -6.29 -12.72 -9.58
CA HIS A 80 -5.72 -11.40 -9.33
C HIS A 80 -5.10 -11.32 -7.94
N ALA A 81 -5.80 -11.82 -6.91
CA ALA A 81 -5.28 -11.86 -5.54
C ALA A 81 -4.00 -12.70 -5.45
N HIS A 82 -3.98 -13.89 -6.07
CA HIS A 82 -2.78 -14.74 -6.13
C HIS A 82 -1.63 -14.08 -6.90
N ALA A 83 -1.90 -13.43 -8.02
CA ALA A 83 -0.88 -12.73 -8.80
C ALA A 83 -0.27 -11.55 -8.01
N LYS A 84 -1.11 -10.77 -7.31
CA LYS A 84 -0.65 -9.68 -6.43
C LYS A 84 0.18 -10.21 -5.26
N PHE A 85 -0.24 -11.30 -4.65
CA PHE A 85 0.52 -11.96 -3.59
C PHE A 85 1.88 -12.46 -4.10
N ALA A 86 1.90 -13.19 -5.22
CA ALA A 86 3.15 -13.66 -5.82
C ALA A 86 4.10 -12.51 -6.16
N ALA A 87 3.58 -11.42 -6.75
CA ALA A 87 4.37 -10.24 -7.06
C ALA A 87 4.89 -9.50 -5.81
N ALA A 88 4.17 -9.56 -4.69
CA ALA A 88 4.64 -9.03 -3.40
C ALA A 88 5.78 -9.89 -2.83
N VAL A 89 5.62 -11.22 -2.89
CA VAL A 89 6.64 -12.17 -2.45
C VAL A 89 7.93 -12.05 -3.27
N GLU A 90 7.83 -11.94 -4.60
CA GLU A 90 9.02 -11.78 -5.46
C GLU A 90 9.73 -10.45 -5.18
N ARG A 91 9.00 -9.34 -4.99
CA ARG A 91 9.60 -8.06 -4.58
C ARG A 91 10.31 -8.18 -3.22
N ALA A 92 9.67 -8.81 -2.24
CA ALA A 92 10.29 -9.05 -0.95
C ALA A 92 11.57 -9.90 -1.09
N ARG A 93 11.56 -10.91 -1.96
CA ARG A 93 12.73 -11.74 -2.26
C ARG A 93 13.88 -10.93 -2.86
N GLU A 94 13.60 -10.04 -3.82
CA GLU A 94 14.58 -9.14 -4.43
C GLU A 94 15.22 -8.21 -3.38
N HIS A 95 14.41 -7.60 -2.53
CA HIS A 95 14.89 -6.75 -1.44
C HIS A 95 15.77 -7.51 -0.43
N LEU A 96 15.40 -8.74 -0.08
CA LEU A 96 16.22 -9.59 0.79
C LEU A 96 17.54 -10.00 0.15
N GLN A 97 17.55 -10.32 -1.14
CA GLN A 97 18.78 -10.63 -1.88
C GLN A 97 19.72 -9.43 -1.94
N ALA A 98 19.19 -8.23 -2.18
CA ALA A 98 19.96 -6.99 -2.15
C ALA A 98 20.51 -6.70 -0.74
N ALA A 99 19.69 -6.90 0.31
CA ALA A 99 20.15 -6.76 1.69
C ALA A 99 21.28 -7.73 2.04
N GLU A 100 21.20 -8.97 1.57
CA GLU A 100 22.24 -9.98 1.80
C GLU A 100 23.57 -9.59 1.14
N ALA A 101 23.54 -9.09 -0.10
CA ALA A 101 24.74 -8.61 -0.79
C ALA A 101 25.43 -7.47 -0.04
N GLU A 102 24.65 -6.52 0.48
CA GLU A 102 25.12 -5.38 1.26
C GLU A 102 25.68 -5.80 2.62
N LEU A 103 25.06 -6.79 3.28
CA LEU A 103 25.59 -7.37 4.52
C LEU A 103 26.93 -8.10 4.28
N ARG A 104 27.08 -8.83 3.18
CA ARG A 104 28.37 -9.44 2.82
C ARG A 104 29.45 -8.38 2.58
N ALA A 105 29.11 -7.28 1.90
CA ALA A 105 30.03 -6.16 1.70
C ALA A 105 30.43 -5.54 3.05
N ALA A 106 29.47 -5.26 3.94
CA ALA A 106 29.71 -4.77 5.29
C ALA A 106 30.61 -5.70 6.12
N ALA A 107 30.39 -7.02 6.04
CA ALA A 107 31.22 -8.02 6.71
C ALA A 107 32.67 -8.01 6.19
N GLY A 108 32.88 -7.79 4.89
CA GLY A 108 34.21 -7.61 4.31
C GLY A 108 34.96 -6.41 4.92
N PHE A 109 34.29 -5.26 5.07
CA PHE A 109 34.86 -4.09 5.74
C PHE A 109 35.15 -4.34 7.23
N ALA A 110 34.26 -5.07 7.92
CA ALA A 110 34.46 -5.44 9.32
C ALA A 110 35.65 -6.40 9.52
N ALA A 111 35.84 -7.37 8.61
CA ALA A 111 36.98 -8.28 8.63
C ALA A 111 38.31 -7.54 8.42
N VAL A 112 38.35 -6.55 7.52
CA VAL A 112 39.53 -5.68 7.34
C VAL A 112 39.82 -4.92 8.63
N HIS A 113 38.81 -4.32 9.27
CA HIS A 113 38.99 -3.62 10.55
C HIS A 113 39.47 -4.56 11.68
N GLY A 114 38.90 -5.76 11.80
CA GLY A 114 39.31 -6.77 12.79
C GLY A 114 40.71 -7.34 12.55
N SER A 115 41.22 -7.28 11.32
CA SER A 115 42.60 -7.67 10.98
C SER A 115 43.65 -6.62 11.40
N VAL A 116 43.23 -5.40 11.75
CA VAL A 116 44.11 -4.36 12.27
C VAL A 116 44.23 -4.52 13.79
N ARG A 117 45.38 -5.01 14.26
CA ARG A 117 45.70 -5.17 15.70
C ARG A 117 45.70 -3.83 16.44
N ASP A 118 45.36 -3.88 17.73
CA ASP A 118 45.63 -2.80 18.67
C ASP A 118 47.12 -2.42 18.65
N GLY A 119 47.41 -1.14 18.42
CA GLY A 119 48.76 -0.58 18.52
C GLY A 119 49.48 -0.27 17.20
N LYS A 120 48.88 -0.47 16.02
CA LYS A 120 49.41 0.07 14.75
C LYS A 120 48.58 1.28 14.29
N PRO A 121 49.22 2.34 13.75
CA PRO A 121 48.49 3.48 13.22
C PRO A 121 47.68 3.02 12.00
N CYS A 122 46.37 2.89 12.17
CA CYS A 122 45.45 2.84 11.05
C CYS A 122 45.61 4.16 10.30
N VAL A 123 46.01 4.12 9.03
CA VAL A 123 45.88 5.29 8.16
C VAL A 123 44.40 5.62 8.15
N ASN A 124 44.03 6.76 8.73
CA ASN A 124 42.64 7.19 8.92
C ASN A 124 41.83 6.97 7.65
N LEU A 125 40.87 6.05 7.71
CA LEU A 125 39.77 5.95 6.75
C LEU A 125 38.46 5.80 7.52
N GLU A 126 38.12 6.82 8.33
CA GLU A 126 36.76 7.07 8.87
C GLU A 126 36.46 6.54 10.29
N ARG A 127 37.00 7.23 11.31
CA ARG A 127 36.29 7.36 12.60
C ARG A 127 35.17 8.39 12.44
N GLY A 128 33.94 7.93 12.27
CA GLY A 128 32.76 8.80 12.20
C GLY A 128 31.50 8.02 11.87
N GLN A 129 30.34 8.67 11.94
CA GLN A 129 29.05 8.12 11.47
C GLN A 129 29.05 7.72 9.98
N GLU A 130 30.15 7.93 9.26
CA GLU A 130 30.27 7.86 7.81
C GLU A 130 30.92 6.58 7.26
N SER A 131 31.42 5.66 8.10
CA SER A 131 32.18 4.50 7.62
C SER A 131 31.43 3.67 6.55
N PRO A 132 32.08 3.24 5.44
CA PRO A 132 31.40 2.56 4.34
C PRO A 132 30.67 1.29 4.78
N GLY A 133 31.27 0.52 5.70
CA GLY A 133 30.64 -0.67 6.28
C GLY A 133 29.37 -0.37 7.10
N ARG A 134 29.35 0.75 7.84
CA ARG A 134 28.14 1.18 8.58
C ARG A 134 27.07 1.69 7.62
N LYS A 135 27.44 2.43 6.58
CA LYS A 135 26.51 2.87 5.52
C LYS A 135 25.86 1.68 4.82
N ALA A 136 26.65 0.68 4.42
CA ALA A 136 26.17 -0.56 3.82
C ALA A 136 25.24 -1.34 4.77
N ALA A 137 25.61 -1.46 6.06
CA ALA A 137 24.75 -2.12 7.05
C ALA A 137 23.42 -1.40 7.29
N MET A 138 23.41 -0.06 7.32
CA MET A 138 22.19 0.73 7.44
C MET A 138 21.33 0.64 6.18
N PHE A 139 21.95 0.61 5.00
CA PHE A 139 21.25 0.42 3.74
C PHE A 139 20.60 -0.97 3.65
N ALA A 140 21.32 -2.03 4.05
CA ALA A 140 20.75 -3.38 4.16
C ALA A 140 19.56 -3.43 5.12
N ARG A 141 19.63 -2.73 6.26
CA ARG A 141 18.49 -2.61 7.18
C ARG A 141 17.28 -1.96 6.51
N GLY A 142 17.48 -0.90 5.72
CA GLY A 142 16.42 -0.26 4.94
C GLY A 142 15.76 -1.24 3.96
N LEU A 143 16.55 -1.99 3.21
CA LEU A 143 16.05 -3.01 2.28
C LEU A 143 15.24 -4.12 2.98
N VAL A 144 15.65 -4.54 4.18
CA VAL A 144 14.87 -5.50 4.97
C VAL A 144 13.54 -4.91 5.44
N GLN A 145 13.52 -3.62 5.80
CA GLN A 145 12.28 -2.92 6.16
C GLN A 145 11.35 -2.76 4.94
N ASP A 146 11.90 -2.47 3.77
CA ASP A 146 11.15 -2.40 2.51
C ASP A 146 10.59 -3.77 2.11
N ALA A 147 11.36 -4.84 2.30
CA ALA A 147 10.89 -6.22 2.11
C ALA A 147 9.73 -6.55 3.04
N ALA A 148 9.83 -6.16 4.32
CA ALA A 148 8.77 -6.35 5.30
C ALA A 148 7.50 -5.56 4.93
N GLY A 149 7.64 -4.30 4.48
CA GLY A 149 6.51 -3.48 4.05
C GLY A 149 5.91 -3.87 2.70
N SER A 150 6.64 -4.64 1.89
CA SER A 150 6.14 -5.17 0.61
C SER A 150 5.26 -6.40 0.79
N LEU A 151 5.39 -7.10 1.92
CA LEU A 151 4.54 -8.23 2.26
C LEU A 151 3.23 -7.72 2.86
N PRO A 152 2.09 -8.39 2.60
CA PRO A 152 0.83 -8.05 3.25
C PRO A 152 0.97 -8.24 4.77
N ASP A 153 0.49 -7.26 5.54
CA ASP A 153 0.27 -7.43 6.98
C ASP A 153 -0.60 -8.66 7.20
N ALA A 154 -0.29 -9.44 8.24
CA ALA A 154 -0.80 -10.80 8.49
C ALA A 154 -2.27 -11.02 8.09
N VAL A 155 -2.55 -12.18 7.47
CA VAL A 155 -3.91 -12.63 7.17
C VAL A 155 -4.58 -13.04 8.48
N ASP A 156 -5.22 -12.11 9.15
CA ASP A 156 -6.18 -12.36 10.24
C ASP A 156 -7.60 -12.56 9.69
#